data_AF-A0A352JG23-F1
#
_entry.id   AF-A0A352JG23-F1
#
_cell.length_a   1.000
_cell.length_b   1.000
_cell.length_c   1.000
_cell.angle_alpha   90.00
_cell.angle_beta   90.00
_cell.angle_gamma   90.00
#
_symmetry.space_group_name_H-M   'P 1'
#
loop_
_entity.id
_entity.type
_entity.pdbx_description
1 polymer ?
#
loop_
_entity_poly.entity_id
_entity_poly.type
_entity_poly.pdbx_seq_one_letter_code
_entity_poly.pdbx_strand_id
1 'polypeptide(L)' 'MLFGSQARGDTNLDSDIDIMTVLEDPIDVTKEVHKTSDIRFYFIDKYGELVSIIPISKSDFISSSISLVRVAKREGIKL' A
#
# COMPACT_ATOMS: atom_id res chain seq x y z
N MET A 1 -1.36 -4.27 4.74
CA MET A 1 -2.82 -4.25 4.57
C MET A 1 -3.10 -4.05 3.10
N LEU A 2 -3.89 -4.92 2.49
CA LEU A 2 -4.41 -4.74 1.13
C LEU A 2 -5.56 -3.74 1.19
N PHE A 3 -5.61 -2.78 0.27
CA PHE A 3 -6.74 -1.87 0.14
C PHE A 3 -7.07 -1.66 -1.36
N GLY A 4 -7.91 -0.70 -1.69
CA GLY A 4 -8.22 -0.39 -3.10
C GLY A 4 -9.22 -1.38 -3.72
N SER A 5 -9.25 -1.42 -5.06
CA SER A 5 -10.19 -2.26 -5.84
C SER A 5 -10.03 -3.74 -5.52
N GLN A 6 -8.80 -4.22 -5.33
CA GLN A 6 -8.49 -5.60 -4.95
C GLN A 6 -9.14 -5.99 -3.61
N ALA A 7 -9.08 -5.10 -2.60
CA ALA A 7 -9.73 -5.36 -1.32
C ALA A 7 -11.26 -5.33 -1.39
N ARG A 8 -11.84 -4.47 -2.26
CA ARG A 8 -13.30 -4.37 -2.44
C ARG A 8 -13.89 -5.46 -3.33
N GLY A 9 -13.06 -6.14 -4.13
CA GLY A 9 -13.53 -7.07 -5.16
C GLY A 9 -14.00 -6.39 -6.46
N ASP A 10 -13.71 -5.09 -6.63
CA ASP A 10 -14.09 -4.28 -7.80
C ASP A 10 -12.93 -4.15 -8.80
N THR A 11 -12.05 -5.15 -8.90
CA THR A 11 -10.86 -5.11 -9.75
C THR A 11 -11.21 -5.36 -11.22
N ASN A 12 -10.49 -4.68 -12.12
CA ASN A 12 -10.50 -4.91 -13.56
C ASN A 12 -9.07 -5.24 -14.06
N LEU A 13 -8.92 -5.49 -15.36
CA LEU A 13 -7.64 -5.89 -15.96
C LEU A 13 -6.53 -4.84 -15.85
N ASP A 14 -6.89 -3.57 -15.64
CA ASP A 14 -5.93 -2.46 -15.51
C ASP A 14 -5.75 -2.02 -14.04
N SER A 15 -6.21 -2.82 -13.08
CA SER A 15 -6.20 -2.46 -11.66
C SER A 15 -4.89 -2.84 -10.97
N ASP A 16 -4.27 -1.85 -10.35
CA ASP A 16 -3.09 -2.05 -9.48
C ASP A 16 -3.42 -2.84 -8.20
N ILE A 17 -2.38 -3.39 -7.58
CA ILE A 17 -2.44 -4.00 -6.25
C ILE A 17 -1.94 -3.01 -5.21
N ASP A 18 -2.86 -2.51 -4.39
CA ASP A 18 -2.60 -1.46 -3.39
C ASP A 18 -2.28 -2.03 -2.01
N ILE A 19 -1.04 -1.85 -1.56
CA ILE A 19 -0.53 -2.34 -0.26
C ILE A 19 -0.10 -1.17 0.63
N MET A 20 -0.77 -1.02 1.77
CA MET A 20 -0.34 -0.11 2.83
C MET A 20 0.55 -0.87 3.82
N THR A 21 1.76 -0.35 4.05
CA THR A 21 2.70 -0.83 5.07
C THR A 21 2.73 0.16 6.23
N VAL A 22 2.46 -0.32 7.44
CA VAL A 22 2.49 0.52 8.65
C VAL A 22 3.80 0.25 9.37
N LEU A 23 4.62 1.28 9.49
CA LEU A 23 6.00 1.19 9.98
C LEU A 23 6.16 1.99 11.28
N GLU A 24 7.00 1.53 12.20
CA GLU A 24 7.28 2.27 13.44
C GLU A 24 7.97 3.60 13.15
N ASP A 25 7.60 4.66 13.88
CA ASP A 25 8.22 5.98 13.79
C ASP A 25 9.68 5.99 14.31
N PRO A 26 10.54 6.90 13.81
CA PRO A 26 10.32 7.81 12.68
C PRO A 26 10.53 7.10 11.34
N ILE A 27 9.84 7.56 10.30
CA ILE A 27 10.00 7.03 8.94
C ILE A 27 10.48 8.10 7.97
N ASP A 28 11.31 7.68 7.01
CA ASP A 28 11.61 8.44 5.81
C ASP A 28 10.85 7.80 4.65
N VAL A 29 9.70 8.38 4.31
CA VAL A 29 8.80 7.87 3.26
C VAL A 29 9.54 7.65 1.94
N THR A 30 10.43 8.57 1.56
CA THR A 30 11.18 8.48 0.30
C THR A 30 12.13 7.28 0.33
N LYS A 31 12.83 7.09 1.44
CA LYS A 31 13.72 5.93 1.63
C LYS A 31 12.95 4.61 1.60
N GLU A 32 11.80 4.54 2.25
CA GLU A 32 10.99 3.31 2.29
C GLU A 32 10.36 2.99 0.92
N VAL A 33 9.93 4.01 0.16
CA VAL A 33 9.51 3.85 -1.24
C VAL A 33 10.66 3.35 -2.11
N HIS A 34 11.89 3.85 -1.90
CA HIS A 34 13.05 3.41 -2.66
C HIS A 34 13.44 1.96 -2.34
N LYS A 35 13.46 1.57 -1.06
CA LYS A 35 13.74 0.20 -0.61
C LYS A 35 12.79 -0.85 -1.17
N THR A 36 11.56 -0.46 -1.48
CA THR A 36 10.53 -1.36 -2.00
C THR A 36 10.48 -1.40 -3.53
N SER A 37 11.36 -0.66 -4.22
CA SER A 37 11.38 -0.60 -5.69
C SER A 37 11.63 -1.94 -6.34
N ASP A 38 12.59 -2.71 -5.83
CA ASP A 38 12.94 -4.03 -6.40
C ASP A 38 11.75 -4.99 -6.34
N ILE A 39 10.95 -4.92 -5.27
CA ILE A 39 9.72 -5.70 -5.14
C ILE A 39 8.72 -5.30 -6.22
N ARG A 40 8.49 -4.00 -6.43
CA ARG A 40 7.58 -3.52 -7.48
C ARG A 40 8.02 -3.98 -8.86
N PHE A 41 9.31 -3.84 -9.18
CA PHE A 41 9.86 -4.27 -10.46
C PHE A 41 9.75 -5.79 -10.66
N TYR A 42 10.02 -6.57 -9.61
CA TYR A 42 9.85 -8.02 -9.67
C TYR A 42 8.42 -8.43 -10.02
N PHE A 43 7.40 -7.76 -9.47
CA PHE A 43 6.01 -8.10 -9.77
C PHE A 43 5.61 -7.73 -11.20
N ILE A 44 6.04 -6.56 -11.67
CA ILE A 44 5.80 -6.12 -13.05
C ILE A 44 6.50 -7.06 -14.04
N ASP A 45 7.78 -7.38 -13.82
CA ASP A 45 8.58 -8.22 -14.71
C ASP A 45 8.04 -9.66 -14.77
N LYS A 46 7.72 -10.24 -13.60
CA LYS A 46 7.35 -11.65 -13.51
C LYS A 46 5.88 -11.93 -13.78
N TYR A 47 4.99 -11.01 -13.40
CA TYR A 47 3.54 -11.24 -13.44
C TYR A 47 2.80 -10.24 -14.32
N GLY A 48 3.45 -9.16 -14.78
CA GLY A 48 2.76 -8.08 -15.49
C GLY A 48 1.88 -7.22 -14.57
N GLU A 49 2.02 -7.37 -13.25
CA GLU A 49 1.14 -6.76 -12.25
C GLU A 49 1.83 -5.55 -11.60
N LEU A 50 1.13 -4.41 -11.54
CA LEU A 50 1.61 -3.22 -10.85
C LEU A 50 1.25 -3.29 -9.36
N VAL A 51 2.25 -3.27 -8.48
CA VAL A 51 2.05 -3.26 -7.03
C VAL A 51 2.44 -1.91 -6.44
N SER A 52 1.45 -1.20 -5.89
CA SER A 52 1.61 0.07 -5.20
C SER A 52 1.89 -0.17 -3.71
N ILE A 53 3.12 0.07 -3.26
CA ILE A 53 3.52 -0.09 -1.86
C ILE A 53 3.62 1.29 -1.20
N ILE A 54 2.73 1.54 -0.24
CA ILE A 54 2.58 2.84 0.42
C ILE A 54 3.01 2.73 1.89
N PRO A 55 4.19 3.26 2.26
CA PRO A 55 4.62 3.31 3.65
C PRO A 55 3.92 4.44 4.40
N ILE A 56 3.39 4.12 5.57
CA ILE A 56 2.72 5.04 6.49
C ILE A 56 3.32 4.84 7.88
N SER A 57 3.55 5.94 8.59
CA SER A 57 4.04 5.87 9.96
C SER A 57 2.94 5.33 10.88
N LYS A 58 3.33 4.67 11.96
CA LYS A 58 2.37 4.16 12.94
C LYS A 58 1.57 5.28 13.57
N SER A 59 2.20 6.42 13.85
CA SER A 59 1.54 7.62 14.36
C SER A 59 0.44 8.14 13.40
N ASP A 60 0.72 8.24 12.11
CA ASP A 60 -0.26 8.66 11.08
C ASP A 60 -1.37 7.62 10.89
N PHE A 61 -0.99 6.34 10.92
CA PHE A 61 -1.96 5.25 10.84
C PHE A 61 -2.92 5.30 12.03
N ILE A 62 -2.44 5.46 13.26
CA ILE A 62 -3.28 5.51 14.46
C ILE A 62 -4.19 6.74 14.43
N SER A 63 -3.61 7.93 14.24
CA SER A 63 -4.35 9.20 14.26
C SER A 63 -5.42 9.28 13.17
N SER A 64 -5.25 8.53 12.06
CA SER A 64 -6.18 8.53 10.93
C SER A 64 -6.36 9.94 10.32
N SER A 65 -5.34 10.78 10.45
CA SER A 65 -5.28 12.15 9.92
C SER A 65 -5.32 12.15 8.39
N ILE A 66 -4.71 11.14 7.76
CA ILE A 66 -4.64 10.97 6.30
C ILE A 66 -5.92 10.31 5.76
N SER A 67 -6.52 10.90 4.73
CA SER A 67 -7.74 10.36 4.09
C SER A 67 -7.58 8.93 3.59
N LEU A 68 -6.43 8.63 2.98
CA LEU A 68 -6.10 7.28 2.50
C LEU A 68 -6.12 6.25 3.64
N VAL A 69 -5.58 6.60 4.82
CA VAL A 69 -5.60 5.74 6.01
C VAL A 69 -7.03 5.44 6.45
N ARG A 70 -7.93 6.44 6.44
CA ARG A 70 -9.34 6.23 6.81
C ARG A 70 -10.04 5.26 5.86
N VAL A 71 -9.82 5.41 4.56
CA VAL A 71 -10.38 4.50 3.55
C VAL A 71 -9.82 3.09 3.74
N ALA A 72 -8.49 2.98 3.86
CA ALA A 72 -7.83 1.69 3.99
C ALA A 72 -8.22 0.96 5.29
N LYS A 73 -8.47 1.67 6.40
CA LYS A 73 -9.00 1.05 7.62
C LYS A 73 -10.45 0.57 7.48
N ARG A 74 -11.26 1.25 6.66
CA ARG A 74 -12.68 0.92 6.48
C ARG A 74 -12.87 -0.27 5.54
N GLU A 75 -12.09 -0.31 4.46
CA GLU A 75 -12.30 -1.23 3.33
C GLU A 75 -11.16 -2.24 3.16
N GLY A 76 -10.04 -2.02 3.83
CA GLY A 76 -8.84 -2.84 3.64
C GLY A 76 -8.88 -4.17 4.36
N ILE A 77 -8.16 -5.14 3.81
CA ILE A 77 -7.97 -6.47 4.35
C ILE A 77 -6.59 -6.55 5.00
N LYS A 78 -6.55 -6.92 6.28
CA LYS A 78 -5.29 -7.18 6.98
C LYS A 78 -4.67 -8.45 6.39
N LEU A 79 -3.43 -8.33 5.94
CA LEU A 79 -2.59 -9.43 5.47
C LEU A 79 -1.74 -9.96 6.63
#